data_AF-L0DTE6-F1
#
_entry.id   AF-L0DTE6-F1
#
_cell.length_a   1.000
_cell.length_b   1.000
_cell.length_c   1.000
_cell.angle_alpha   90.00
_cell.angle_beta   90.00
_cell.angle_gamma   90.00
#
_symmetry.space_group_name_H-M   'P 1'
#
loop_
_entity.id
_entity.type
_entity.pdbx_description
1 polymer ?
#
loop_
_entity_poly.entity_id
_entity_poly.type
_entity_poly.pdbx_seq_one_letter_code
_entity_poly.pdbx_strand_id
1 'polypeptide(L)'
;MLAADDLRAALNRTARERDLRTSTGRPVRFVAAADAGAGRNARPYESHIAETGRVPTRDDLHDVFNALVWLTFPLTKAALNAVQAQVIAREGVRGRRGPVRDAATLIDESGLLLAAADPRVFGALAAHDWPRLLVRERARWGPAILPMAFGHALFEKLVHPFKAITAVVVPLPLAVPGEGADTRTLDAAAAGFVRDPLLAPRRLLRLPVLGIPGWHESNADAGFYDDAAVFRPAPNR
;
A
#
# COMPACT_ATOMS: atom_id res chain seq x y z
N MET A 1 -5.35 22.25 12.39
CA MET A 1 -4.16 21.56 11.86
C MET A 1 -3.17 21.45 13.01
N LEU A 2 -2.74 20.25 13.39
CA LEU A 2 -1.67 20.11 14.40
C LEU A 2 -0.40 20.73 13.83
N ALA A 3 0.42 21.40 14.65
CA ALA A 3 1.71 21.87 14.16
C ALA A 3 2.60 20.69 13.76
N ALA A 4 3.45 20.86 12.74
CA ALA A 4 4.28 19.77 12.21
C ALA A 4 5.16 19.08 13.28
N ASP A 5 5.63 19.83 14.27
CA ASP A 5 6.41 19.30 15.40
C ASP A 5 5.54 18.47 16.35
N ASP A 6 4.30 18.89 16.60
CA ASP A 6 3.34 18.14 17.42
C ASP A 6 2.96 16.81 16.74
N LEU A 7 2.77 16.83 15.43
CA LEU A 7 2.48 15.63 14.63
C LEU A 7 3.62 14.61 14.74
N ARG A 8 4.87 15.01 14.44
CA ARG A 8 6.02 14.09 14.54
C ARG A 8 6.23 13.60 15.96
N ALA A 9 5.99 14.41 16.98
CA ALA A 9 6.07 13.99 18.38
C ALA A 9 5.03 12.90 18.70
N ALA A 10 3.79 13.05 18.25
CA ALA A 10 2.74 12.05 18.40
C ALA A 10 3.08 10.74 17.65
N LEU A 11 3.46 10.83 16.38
CA LEU A 11 3.85 9.66 15.57
C LEU A 11 5.02 8.88 16.21
N ASN A 12 6.04 9.58 16.70
CA ASN A 12 7.19 8.97 17.36
C ASN A 12 6.86 8.31 18.70
N ARG A 13 5.84 8.82 19.42
CA ARG A 13 5.36 8.19 20.65
C ARG A 13 4.77 6.81 20.33
N THR A 14 3.83 6.77 19.37
CA THR A 14 3.21 5.52 18.91
C THR A 14 4.24 4.54 18.35
N ALA A 15 5.22 5.02 17.56
CA ALA A 15 6.27 4.16 17.02
C ALA A 15 7.12 3.48 18.11
N ARG A 16 7.41 4.18 19.22
CA ARG A 16 8.15 3.63 20.36
C ARG A 16 7.30 2.65 21.16
N GLU A 17 6.05 3.00 21.44
CA GLU A 17 5.12 2.13 22.17
C GLU A 17 4.90 0.79 21.46
N ARG A 18 4.95 0.78 20.13
CA ARG A 18 4.80 -0.42 19.29
C ARG A 18 6.13 -1.09 18.91
N ASP A 19 7.27 -0.58 19.40
CA ASP A 19 8.64 -1.02 19.04
C ASP A 19 8.84 -1.20 17.52
N LEU A 20 8.46 -0.20 16.73
CA LEU A 20 8.56 -0.28 15.28
C LEU A 20 10.02 -0.27 14.82
N ARG A 21 10.35 -1.19 13.92
CA ARG A 21 11.71 -1.40 13.42
C ARG A 21 11.75 -1.56 11.91
N THR A 22 12.82 -1.10 11.29
CA THR A 22 13.17 -1.44 9.91
C THR A 22 13.60 -2.92 9.81
N SER A 23 13.74 -3.45 8.59
CA SER A 23 14.26 -4.82 8.38
C SER A 23 15.71 -4.99 8.84
N THR A 24 16.44 -3.89 9.06
CA THR A 24 17.81 -3.87 9.60
C THR A 24 17.84 -3.71 11.13
N GLY A 25 16.67 -3.78 11.80
CA GLY A 25 16.53 -3.68 13.25
C GLY A 25 16.61 -2.26 13.81
N ARG A 26 16.70 -1.22 12.96
CA ARG A 26 16.77 0.17 13.40
C ARG A 26 15.40 0.64 13.90
N PRO A 27 15.31 1.28 15.08
CA PRO A 27 14.05 1.86 15.54
C PRO A 27 13.52 2.91 14.57
N VAL A 28 12.26 2.83 14.22
CA VAL A 28 11.60 3.79 13.34
C VAL A 28 11.38 5.12 14.08
N ARG A 29 11.80 6.23 13.47
CA ARG A 29 11.56 7.59 13.96
C ARG A 29 11.16 8.54 12.84
N PHE A 30 10.09 9.30 13.02
CA PHE A 30 9.66 10.33 12.08
C PHE A 30 10.41 11.63 12.34
N VAL A 31 11.09 12.16 11.32
CA VAL A 31 12.02 13.29 11.44
C VAL A 31 11.71 14.38 10.43
N ALA A 32 12.29 15.56 10.60
CA ALA A 32 12.16 16.64 9.62
C ALA A 32 12.76 16.23 8.27
N ALA A 33 12.21 16.75 7.17
CA ALA A 33 12.64 16.41 5.81
C ALA A 33 14.14 16.63 5.56
N ALA A 34 14.71 17.68 6.16
CA ALA A 34 16.13 18.03 6.05
C ALA A 34 17.10 16.98 6.64
N ASP A 35 16.61 16.01 7.44
CA ASP A 35 17.44 14.95 8.04
C ASP A 35 18.11 14.05 6.98
N ALA A 36 17.48 13.87 5.82
CA ALA A 36 18.06 13.16 4.69
C ALA A 36 19.13 13.97 3.92
N GLY A 37 19.42 15.20 4.36
CA GLY A 37 20.28 16.15 3.67
C GLY A 37 19.53 16.98 2.62
N ALA A 38 20.23 17.91 1.97
CA ALA A 38 19.66 18.82 0.99
C ALA A 38 20.48 18.89 -0.31
N GLY A 39 19.81 19.20 -1.40
CA GLY A 39 20.43 19.40 -2.71
C GLY A 39 21.13 18.15 -3.25
N ARG A 40 22.29 18.33 -3.89
CA ARG A 40 23.06 17.24 -4.51
C ARG A 40 23.63 16.22 -3.52
N ASN A 41 23.63 16.54 -2.23
CA ASN A 41 24.13 15.68 -1.15
C ASN A 41 22.99 14.94 -0.43
N ALA A 42 21.74 15.14 -0.83
CA ALA A 42 20.61 14.43 -0.25
C ALA A 42 20.72 12.93 -0.51
N ARG A 43 20.55 12.14 0.55
CA ARG A 43 20.52 10.68 0.43
C ARG A 43 19.19 10.25 -0.20
N PRO A 44 19.17 9.16 -0.98
CA PRO A 44 17.91 8.59 -1.46
C PRO A 44 17.03 8.22 -0.27
N TYR A 45 15.74 8.56 -0.35
CA TYR A 45 14.76 8.41 0.74
C TYR A 45 14.80 7.01 1.38
N GLU A 46 14.67 5.97 0.56
CA GLU A 46 14.65 4.58 1.03
C GLU A 46 16.00 4.14 1.63
N SER A 47 17.11 4.58 1.05
CA SER A 47 18.45 4.28 1.58
C SER A 47 18.67 4.94 2.93
N HIS A 48 18.25 6.20 3.10
CA HIS A 48 18.33 6.91 4.38
C HIS A 48 17.54 6.18 5.48
N ILE A 49 16.31 5.75 5.19
CA ILE A 49 15.49 4.98 6.15
C ILE A 49 16.16 3.65 6.48
N ALA A 50 16.62 2.89 5.49
CA ALA A 50 17.22 1.57 5.72
C ALA A 50 18.48 1.65 6.59
N GLU A 51 19.29 2.69 6.40
CA GLU A 51 20.53 2.93 7.14
C GLU A 51 20.31 3.46 8.55
N THR A 52 19.26 4.25 8.79
CA THR A 52 19.14 5.05 10.02
C THR A 52 17.89 4.73 10.86
N GLY A 53 16.85 4.17 10.25
CA GLY A 53 15.50 4.07 10.83
C GLY A 53 14.74 5.41 10.87
N ARG A 54 15.32 6.48 10.33
CA ARG A 54 14.71 7.82 10.36
C ARG A 54 13.91 8.01 9.07
N VAL A 55 12.63 8.34 9.22
CA VAL A 55 11.64 8.51 8.14
C VAL A 55 11.40 10.01 7.97
N PRO A 56 11.96 10.66 6.93
CA PRO A 56 11.70 12.06 6.64
C PRO A 56 10.19 12.26 6.42
N THR A 57 9.61 13.18 7.19
CA THR A 57 8.16 13.42 7.27
C THR A 57 7.88 14.92 7.25
N ARG A 58 7.40 15.42 6.11
CA ARG A 58 6.93 16.80 5.88
C ARG A 58 5.53 17.00 6.45
N ASP A 59 5.10 18.25 6.46
CA ASP A 59 3.73 18.65 6.82
C ASP A 59 2.85 18.68 5.57
N ASP A 60 2.68 17.52 4.94
CA ASP A 60 1.77 17.31 3.82
C ASP A 60 0.99 15.99 4.00
N LEU A 61 -0.15 15.87 3.31
CA LEU A 61 -1.02 14.70 3.43
C LEU A 61 -0.31 13.41 3.05
N HIS A 62 0.57 13.49 2.06
CA HIS A 62 1.31 12.36 1.54
C HIS A 62 2.20 11.71 2.61
N ASP A 63 3.04 12.52 3.27
CA ASP A 63 3.95 12.07 4.31
C ASP A 63 3.18 11.69 5.60
N VAL A 64 2.07 12.35 5.90
CA VAL A 64 1.16 11.96 7.00
C VAL A 64 0.62 10.55 6.76
N PHE A 65 0.04 10.28 5.58
CA PHE A 65 -0.47 8.94 5.26
C PHE A 65 0.65 7.90 5.24
N ASN A 66 1.82 8.23 4.70
CA ASN A 66 2.98 7.35 4.74
C ASN A 66 3.38 6.98 6.17
N ALA A 67 3.37 7.95 7.10
CA ALA A 67 3.66 7.70 8.50
C ALA A 67 2.58 6.82 9.17
N LEU A 68 1.30 7.06 8.89
CA LEU A 68 0.20 6.22 9.39
C LEU A 68 0.28 4.77 8.88
N VAL A 69 0.70 4.58 7.62
CA VAL A 69 0.93 3.24 7.05
C VAL A 69 2.11 2.55 7.74
N TRP A 70 3.20 3.26 8.04
CA TRP A 70 4.29 2.72 8.89
C TRP A 70 3.79 2.27 10.27
N LEU A 71 2.89 3.02 10.90
CA LEU A 71 2.32 2.66 12.20
C LEU A 71 1.37 1.47 12.15
N THR A 72 0.68 1.26 11.03
CA THR A 72 -0.38 0.27 10.86
C THR A 72 0.14 -1.05 10.27
N PHE A 73 1.07 -0.98 9.31
CA PHE A 73 1.65 -2.11 8.58
C PHE A 73 3.19 -2.08 8.63
N PRO A 74 3.78 -2.11 9.84
CA PRO A 74 5.22 -1.94 10.00
C PRO A 74 6.06 -3.01 9.33
N LEU A 75 5.62 -4.27 9.27
CA LEU A 75 6.37 -5.36 8.64
C LEU A 75 6.42 -5.17 7.12
N THR A 76 5.29 -4.81 6.51
CA THR A 76 5.21 -4.58 5.06
C THR A 76 6.01 -3.35 4.66
N LYS A 77 5.92 -2.25 5.42
CA LYS A 77 6.71 -1.04 5.16
C LYS A 77 8.21 -1.28 5.34
N ALA A 78 8.61 -2.02 6.38
CA ALA A 78 10.00 -2.42 6.57
C ALA A 78 10.52 -3.32 5.42
N ALA A 79 9.67 -4.21 4.89
CA ALA A 79 10.00 -5.05 3.75
C ALA A 79 10.15 -4.24 2.45
N LEU A 80 9.20 -3.34 2.15
CA LEU A 80 9.25 -2.45 0.99
C LEU A 80 10.51 -1.56 1.03
N ASN A 81 10.78 -0.95 2.18
CA ASN A 81 11.98 -0.14 2.36
C ASN A 81 13.26 -0.94 2.10
N ALA A 82 13.35 -2.17 2.64
CA ALA A 82 14.51 -3.02 2.44
C ALA A 82 14.70 -3.44 0.97
N VAL A 83 13.62 -3.83 0.29
CA VAL A 83 13.65 -4.20 -1.14
C VAL A 83 14.12 -3.01 -1.98
N GLN A 84 13.53 -1.83 -1.77
CA GLN A 84 13.90 -0.64 -2.54
C GLN A 84 15.34 -0.19 -2.25
N ALA A 85 15.76 -0.17 -0.97
CA ALA A 85 17.11 0.21 -0.58
C ALA A 85 18.16 -0.75 -1.13
N GLN A 86 17.90 -2.06 -1.15
CA GLN A 86 18.79 -3.07 -1.75
C GLN A 86 18.96 -2.86 -3.26
N VAL A 87 17.88 -2.56 -3.98
CA VAL A 87 17.96 -2.27 -5.41
C VAL A 87 18.75 -0.97 -5.64
N ILE A 88 18.49 0.09 -4.86
CA ILE A 88 19.24 1.35 -4.94
C ILE A 88 20.73 1.14 -4.65
N ALA A 89 21.09 0.29 -3.68
CA ALA A 89 22.49 0.00 -3.37
C ALA A 89 23.21 -0.73 -4.52
N ARG A 90 22.49 -1.58 -5.29
CA ARG A 90 23.03 -2.35 -6.41
C ARG A 90 23.09 -1.56 -7.71
N GLU A 91 22.02 -0.84 -8.04
CA GLU A 91 21.82 -0.19 -9.33
C GLU A 91 22.08 1.33 -9.29
N GLY A 92 22.22 1.90 -8.08
CA GLY A 92 22.21 3.33 -7.88
C GLY A 92 20.81 3.94 -8.04
N VAL A 93 20.77 5.27 -8.08
CA VAL A 93 19.53 6.05 -8.20
C VAL A 93 19.25 6.45 -9.64
N ARG A 94 20.23 6.33 -10.54
CA ARG A 94 20.19 6.86 -11.91
C ARG A 94 19.64 5.82 -12.88
N GLY A 95 18.68 6.22 -13.73
CA GLY A 95 18.09 5.37 -14.77
C GLY A 95 16.63 5.00 -14.53
N ARG A 96 16.07 4.15 -15.40
CA ARG A 96 14.70 3.62 -15.26
C ARG A 96 14.68 2.57 -14.15
N ARG A 97 13.73 2.66 -13.21
CA ARG A 97 13.57 1.67 -12.12
C ARG A 97 13.50 0.25 -12.71
N GLY A 98 14.30 -0.66 -12.16
CA GLY A 98 14.15 -2.09 -12.42
C GLY A 98 12.78 -2.60 -11.97
N PRO A 99 12.32 -3.75 -12.49
CA PRO A 99 10.95 -4.25 -12.28
C PRO A 99 10.60 -4.43 -10.80
N VAL A 100 11.52 -4.94 -9.98
CA VAL A 100 11.29 -5.13 -8.54
C VAL A 100 11.04 -3.80 -7.84
N ARG A 101 11.89 -2.80 -8.08
CA ARG A 101 11.75 -1.47 -7.47
C ARG A 101 10.49 -0.77 -7.95
N ASP A 102 10.15 -0.88 -9.25
CA ASP A 102 8.92 -0.29 -9.78
C ASP A 102 7.67 -0.92 -9.17
N ALA A 103 7.64 -2.25 -9.00
CA ALA A 103 6.55 -2.95 -8.33
C ALA A 103 6.44 -2.58 -6.84
N ALA A 104 7.57 -2.52 -6.13
CA ALA A 104 7.61 -2.10 -4.74
C ALA A 104 7.09 -0.67 -4.58
N THR A 105 7.52 0.27 -5.44
CA THR A 105 6.99 1.64 -5.41
C THR A 105 5.49 1.68 -5.71
N LEU A 106 4.98 0.91 -6.68
CA LEU A 106 3.54 0.85 -6.97
C LEU A 106 2.73 0.34 -5.77
N ILE A 107 3.22 -0.68 -5.06
CA ILE A 107 2.58 -1.17 -3.83
C ILE A 107 2.62 -0.09 -2.75
N ASP A 108 3.77 0.58 -2.57
CA ASP A 108 3.91 1.58 -1.52
C ASP A 108 3.03 2.82 -1.75
N GLU A 109 2.90 3.26 -3.00
CA GLU A 109 2.11 4.45 -3.33
C GLU A 109 0.62 4.14 -3.51
N SER A 110 0.27 3.02 -4.16
CA SER A 110 -1.10 2.74 -4.61
C SER A 110 -1.60 1.34 -4.23
N GLY A 111 -1.00 0.71 -3.23
CA GLY A 111 -1.34 -0.65 -2.79
C GLY A 111 -2.70 -0.78 -2.10
N LEU A 112 -3.32 -1.93 -2.31
CA LEU A 112 -4.47 -2.44 -1.56
C LEU A 112 -4.14 -3.87 -1.12
N LEU A 113 -4.19 -4.15 0.18
CA LEU A 113 -4.11 -5.52 0.69
C LEU A 113 -5.51 -6.14 0.57
N LEU A 114 -5.63 -7.30 -0.05
CA LEU A 114 -6.91 -7.98 -0.24
C LEU A 114 -6.87 -9.38 0.35
N ALA A 115 -7.51 -9.58 1.49
CA ALA A 115 -7.60 -10.87 2.15
C ALA A 115 -8.87 -11.63 1.75
N ALA A 116 -8.71 -12.87 1.31
CA ALA A 116 -9.78 -13.81 1.02
C ALA A 116 -9.26 -15.26 1.01
N ALA A 117 -9.97 -16.18 1.66
CA ALA A 117 -9.62 -17.60 1.64
C ALA A 117 -9.96 -18.27 0.30
N ASP A 118 -10.99 -17.78 -0.38
CA ASP A 118 -11.46 -18.35 -1.63
C ASP A 118 -10.58 -17.88 -2.80
N PRO A 119 -9.80 -18.78 -3.44
CA PRO A 119 -8.89 -18.40 -4.51
C PRO A 119 -9.62 -17.85 -5.75
N ARG A 120 -10.92 -18.11 -5.89
CA ARG A 120 -11.72 -17.60 -7.01
C ARG A 120 -11.89 -16.08 -6.95
N VAL A 121 -11.69 -15.45 -5.80
CA VAL A 121 -11.68 -13.98 -5.66
C VAL A 121 -10.52 -13.40 -6.46
N PHE A 122 -9.31 -13.95 -6.27
CA PHE A 122 -8.12 -13.51 -7.02
C PHE A 122 -8.20 -13.89 -8.50
N GLY A 123 -8.81 -15.03 -8.82
CA GLY A 123 -9.11 -15.43 -10.20
C GLY A 123 -10.03 -14.43 -10.91
N ALA A 124 -11.14 -14.03 -10.27
CA ALA A 124 -12.07 -13.03 -10.80
C ALA A 124 -11.38 -11.67 -10.98
N LEU A 125 -10.56 -11.26 -10.01
CA LEU A 125 -9.76 -10.04 -10.10
C LEU A 125 -8.77 -10.07 -11.27
N ALA A 126 -8.06 -11.19 -11.46
CA ALA A 126 -7.12 -11.36 -12.57
C ALA A 126 -7.80 -11.38 -13.95
N ALA A 127 -9.01 -11.94 -14.02
CA ALA A 127 -9.83 -11.98 -15.23
C ALA A 127 -10.63 -10.69 -15.48
N HIS A 128 -10.56 -9.71 -14.57
CA HIS A 128 -11.40 -8.51 -14.61
C HIS A 128 -12.91 -8.85 -14.67
N ASP A 129 -13.35 -9.91 -13.99
CA ASP A 129 -14.76 -10.29 -13.88
C ASP A 129 -15.46 -9.37 -12.86
N TRP A 130 -15.60 -8.09 -13.22
CA TRP A 130 -16.20 -7.06 -12.37
C TRP A 130 -17.65 -7.36 -11.99
N PRO A 131 -18.52 -7.85 -12.89
CA PRO A 131 -19.89 -8.21 -12.53
C PRO A 131 -19.94 -9.31 -11.47
N ARG A 132 -19.03 -10.29 -11.51
CA ARG A 132 -18.89 -11.24 -10.42
C ARG A 132 -18.43 -10.57 -9.14
N LEU A 133 -17.26 -9.95 -9.19
CA LEU A 133 -16.50 -9.56 -8.02
C LEU A 133 -17.18 -8.42 -7.26
N LEU A 134 -17.73 -7.43 -7.95
CA LEU A 134 -18.23 -6.19 -7.35
C LEU A 134 -19.76 -6.13 -7.24
N VAL A 135 -20.48 -6.91 -8.06
CA VAL A 135 -21.96 -6.93 -8.08
C VAL A 135 -22.51 -8.22 -7.46
N ARG A 136 -22.27 -9.39 -8.05
CA ARG A 136 -22.85 -10.66 -7.56
C ARG A 136 -22.31 -11.07 -6.20
N GLU A 137 -21.02 -10.83 -5.96
CA GLU A 137 -20.35 -11.14 -4.69
C GLU A 137 -20.37 -9.98 -3.69
N ARG A 138 -21.22 -8.95 -3.91
CA ARG A 138 -21.29 -7.74 -3.06
C ARG A 138 -21.39 -8.04 -1.57
N ALA A 139 -22.24 -8.98 -1.18
CA ALA A 139 -22.45 -9.35 0.23
C ALA A 139 -21.23 -10.04 0.89
N ARG A 140 -20.24 -10.49 0.10
CA ARG A 140 -18.99 -11.10 0.61
C ARG A 140 -17.95 -10.06 1.01
N TRP A 141 -18.04 -8.83 0.51
CA TRP A 141 -17.12 -7.74 0.87
C TRP A 141 -17.33 -7.32 2.32
N GLY A 142 -16.25 -7.31 3.08
CA GLY A 142 -16.27 -7.25 4.55
C GLY A 142 -16.14 -8.64 5.15
N PRO A 143 -17.19 -9.49 5.18
CA PRO A 143 -17.16 -10.77 5.89
C PRO A 143 -16.21 -11.84 5.32
N ALA A 144 -15.99 -11.88 4.00
CA ALA A 144 -15.20 -12.94 3.34
C ALA A 144 -14.17 -12.41 2.34
N ILE A 145 -14.28 -11.14 1.94
CA ILE A 145 -13.34 -10.41 1.11
C ILE A 145 -13.02 -9.11 1.85
N LEU A 146 -11.85 -9.02 2.47
CA LEU A 146 -11.44 -7.87 3.28
C LEU A 146 -10.42 -7.02 2.53
N PRO A 147 -10.83 -5.86 1.98
CA PRO A 147 -9.91 -4.86 1.45
C PRO A 147 -9.35 -3.97 2.55
N MET A 148 -8.06 -3.68 2.49
CA MET A 148 -7.40 -2.66 3.30
C MET A 148 -6.57 -1.77 2.38
N ALA A 149 -6.89 -0.48 2.37
CA ALA A 149 -6.04 0.52 1.74
C ALA A 149 -4.67 0.54 2.43
N PHE A 150 -3.62 0.57 1.62
CA PHE A 150 -2.24 0.51 2.09
C PHE A 150 -1.38 1.60 1.47
N GLY A 151 -1.53 1.84 0.17
CA GLY A 151 -0.73 2.84 -0.53
C GLY A 151 -0.95 4.24 0.03
N HIS A 152 0.12 4.94 0.42
CA HIS A 152 -0.03 6.26 1.04
C HIS A 152 -0.57 7.32 0.06
N ALA A 153 -0.17 7.26 -1.22
CA ALA A 153 -0.73 8.13 -2.27
C ALA A 153 -2.16 7.71 -2.68
N LEU A 154 -2.58 6.47 -2.42
CA LEU A 154 -3.97 6.05 -2.59
C LEU A 154 -4.87 6.79 -1.59
N PHE A 155 -4.47 6.90 -0.32
CA PHE A 155 -5.21 7.67 0.67
C PHE A 155 -5.32 9.15 0.29
N GLU A 156 -4.23 9.75 -0.22
CA GLU A 156 -4.24 11.13 -0.70
C GLU A 156 -5.26 11.34 -1.83
N LYS A 157 -5.32 10.44 -2.81
CA LYS A 157 -6.33 10.49 -3.90
C LYS A 157 -7.76 10.32 -3.38
N LEU A 158 -7.96 9.60 -2.28
CA LEU A 158 -9.27 9.35 -1.69
C LEU A 158 -9.80 10.54 -0.87
N VAL A 159 -8.98 11.56 -0.59
CA VAL A 159 -9.45 12.84 0.01
C VAL A 159 -10.37 13.59 -0.97
N HIS A 160 -10.05 13.53 -2.27
CA HIS A 160 -10.88 14.08 -3.34
C HIS A 160 -11.10 13.00 -4.42
N PRO A 161 -11.98 12.02 -4.14
CA PRO A 161 -12.07 10.80 -4.92
C PRO A 161 -12.57 11.05 -6.34
N PHE A 162 -12.06 10.27 -7.28
CA PHE A 162 -12.56 10.19 -8.65
C PHE A 162 -12.71 8.73 -9.08
N LYS A 163 -13.70 8.45 -9.95
CA LYS A 163 -14.15 7.08 -10.27
C LYS A 163 -13.03 6.13 -10.70
N ALA A 164 -12.05 6.63 -11.44
CA ALA A 164 -10.98 5.83 -12.04
C ALA A 164 -9.79 5.48 -11.10
N ILE A 165 -9.84 5.83 -9.81
CA ILE A 165 -8.78 5.46 -8.85
C ILE A 165 -8.63 3.93 -8.84
N THR A 166 -7.44 3.47 -9.23
CA THR A 166 -7.11 2.04 -9.33
C THR A 166 -5.91 1.74 -8.46
N ALA A 167 -6.06 0.78 -7.54
CA ALA A 167 -4.98 0.28 -6.71
C ALA A 167 -4.28 -0.92 -7.38
N VAL A 168 -3.01 -1.14 -7.04
CA VAL A 168 -2.38 -2.44 -7.23
C VAL A 168 -2.69 -3.31 -6.02
N VAL A 169 -3.04 -4.58 -6.25
CA VAL A 169 -3.51 -5.47 -5.20
C VAL A 169 -2.40 -6.43 -4.77
N VAL A 170 -2.17 -6.50 -3.46
CA VAL A 170 -1.40 -7.54 -2.79
C VAL A 170 -2.38 -8.62 -2.33
N PRO A 171 -2.43 -9.80 -2.99
CA PRO A 171 -3.35 -10.87 -2.64
C PRO A 171 -2.88 -11.58 -1.37
N LEU A 172 -3.77 -11.70 -0.38
CA LEU A 172 -3.54 -12.40 0.87
C LEU A 172 -4.50 -13.61 0.96
N PRO A 173 -4.08 -14.84 0.60
CA PRO A 173 -4.93 -16.03 0.60
C PRO A 173 -5.17 -16.53 2.04
N LEU A 174 -5.86 -15.72 2.84
CA LEU A 174 -6.12 -15.90 4.25
C LEU A 174 -7.61 -15.77 4.51
N ALA A 175 -8.11 -16.53 5.48
CA ALA A 175 -9.46 -16.31 6.00
C ALA A 175 -9.57 -14.88 6.52
N VAL A 176 -10.69 -14.22 6.21
CA VAL A 176 -11.01 -12.95 6.83
C VAL A 176 -11.25 -13.22 8.31
N PRO A 177 -10.47 -12.62 9.21
CA PRO A 177 -10.75 -12.77 10.63
C PRO A 177 -12.14 -12.17 10.92
N GLY A 178 -12.85 -12.71 11.92
CA GLY A 178 -14.07 -12.05 12.44
C GLY A 178 -13.78 -10.65 13.00
N GLU A 179 -14.77 -10.04 13.67
CA GLU A 179 -14.54 -8.77 14.37
C GLU A 179 -13.30 -8.86 15.26
N GLY A 180 -12.32 -7.97 15.05
CA GLY A 180 -11.03 -8.00 15.74
C GLY A 180 -9.85 -8.56 14.94
N ALA A 181 -9.88 -8.49 13.60
CA ALA A 181 -8.78 -8.92 12.75
C ALA A 181 -7.39 -8.53 13.25
N ASP A 182 -6.52 -9.53 13.39
CA ASP A 182 -5.12 -9.31 13.71
C ASP A 182 -4.40 -8.71 12.49
N THR A 183 -4.38 -7.38 12.42
CA THR A 183 -3.63 -6.61 11.42
C THR A 183 -2.20 -7.12 11.30
N ARG A 184 -1.60 -7.70 12.35
CA ARG A 184 -0.23 -8.25 12.31
C ARG A 184 -0.13 -9.46 11.40
N THR A 185 -1.10 -10.35 11.39
CA THR A 185 -1.12 -11.52 10.50
C THR A 185 -1.21 -11.08 9.04
N LEU A 186 -2.06 -10.09 8.75
CA LEU A 186 -2.23 -9.52 7.41
C LEU A 186 -0.96 -8.79 6.96
N ASP A 187 -0.37 -8.01 7.85
CA ASP A 187 0.89 -7.30 7.63
C ASP A 187 2.07 -8.28 7.40
N ALA A 188 2.16 -9.35 8.17
CA ALA A 188 3.20 -10.37 7.99
C ALA A 188 3.07 -11.08 6.62
N ALA A 189 1.84 -11.41 6.20
CA ALA A 189 1.59 -12.02 4.90
C ALA A 189 1.91 -11.07 3.74
N ALA A 190 1.52 -9.79 3.86
CA ALA A 190 1.87 -8.76 2.87
C ALA A 190 3.38 -8.53 2.79
N ALA A 191 4.07 -8.48 3.93
CA ALA A 191 5.54 -8.43 3.97
C ALA A 191 6.19 -9.63 3.28
N GLY A 192 5.61 -10.83 3.43
CA GLY A 192 6.03 -12.04 2.71
C GLY A 192 5.90 -11.89 1.19
N PHE A 193 4.76 -11.37 0.71
CA PHE A 193 4.53 -11.12 -0.72
C PHE A 193 5.54 -10.13 -1.30
N VAL A 194 5.81 -9.02 -0.58
CA VAL A 194 6.76 -7.98 -1.04
C VAL A 194 8.20 -8.51 -1.16
N ARG A 195 8.57 -9.51 -0.34
CA ARG A 195 9.91 -10.11 -0.35
C ARG A 195 10.15 -11.08 -1.51
N ASP A 196 9.14 -11.39 -2.34
CA ASP A 196 9.31 -12.23 -3.52
C ASP A 196 10.38 -11.63 -4.46
N PRO A 197 11.51 -12.31 -4.72
CA PRO A 197 12.55 -11.81 -5.63
C PRO A 197 12.06 -11.65 -7.07
N LEU A 198 10.94 -12.28 -7.44
CA LEU A 198 10.30 -12.19 -8.75
C LEU A 198 9.22 -11.10 -8.81
N LEU A 199 9.11 -10.23 -7.79
CA LEU A 199 8.15 -9.13 -7.76
C LEU A 199 8.33 -8.24 -9.01
N ALA A 200 7.22 -7.99 -9.72
CA ALA A 200 7.24 -7.20 -10.95
C ALA A 200 5.86 -6.57 -11.23
N PRO A 201 5.79 -5.40 -11.90
CA PRO A 201 4.52 -4.69 -12.10
C PRO A 201 3.50 -5.51 -12.88
N ARG A 202 3.95 -6.30 -13.86
CA ARG A 202 3.12 -7.20 -14.67
C ARG A 202 2.44 -8.33 -13.88
N ARG A 203 2.93 -8.64 -12.68
CA ARG A 203 2.36 -9.66 -11.79
C ARG A 203 1.36 -9.07 -10.79
N LEU A 204 1.26 -7.74 -10.69
CA LEU A 204 0.34 -7.08 -9.79
C LEU A 204 -1.06 -7.06 -10.39
N LEU A 205 -2.02 -7.55 -9.61
CA LEU A 205 -3.44 -7.41 -9.88
C LEU A 205 -3.86 -5.94 -9.70
N ARG A 206 -4.96 -5.52 -10.31
CA ARG A 206 -5.45 -4.14 -10.24
C ARG A 206 -6.93 -4.11 -9.90
N LEU A 207 -7.35 -3.14 -9.09
CA LEU A 207 -8.74 -2.98 -8.67
C LEU A 207 -9.16 -1.51 -8.67
N PRO A 208 -10.22 -1.12 -9.41
CA PRO A 208 -10.86 0.18 -9.24
C PRO A 208 -11.49 0.30 -7.85
N VAL A 209 -10.90 1.10 -6.97
CA VAL A 209 -11.19 1.04 -5.52
C VAL A 209 -12.57 1.57 -5.17
N LEU A 210 -13.09 2.54 -5.94
CA LEU A 210 -14.45 3.05 -5.72
C LEU A 210 -15.53 2.08 -6.21
N GLY A 211 -15.16 1.00 -6.90
CA GLY A 211 -16.04 -0.12 -7.18
C GLY A 211 -16.24 -1.06 -5.99
N ILE A 212 -15.38 -1.00 -4.98
CA ILE A 212 -15.48 -1.85 -3.78
C ILE A 212 -16.77 -1.53 -3.03
N PRO A 213 -17.66 -2.51 -2.80
CA PRO A 213 -18.91 -2.29 -2.09
C PRO A 213 -18.76 -1.53 -0.77
N GLY A 214 -19.57 -0.48 -0.61
CA GLY A 214 -19.59 0.36 0.58
C GLY A 214 -18.51 1.46 0.63
N TRP A 215 -17.58 1.51 -0.32
CA TRP A 215 -16.54 2.55 -0.36
C TRP A 215 -16.96 3.82 -1.11
N HIS A 216 -18.01 3.76 -1.92
CA HIS A 216 -18.58 4.92 -2.61
C HIS A 216 -20.09 4.75 -2.72
N GLU A 217 -20.86 5.80 -2.41
CA GLU A 217 -22.32 5.75 -2.40
C GLU A 217 -22.90 5.30 -3.75
N SER A 218 -22.42 5.88 -4.86
CA SER A 218 -22.94 5.57 -6.19
C SER A 218 -22.69 4.15 -6.65
N ASN A 219 -21.80 3.39 -6.00
CA ASN A 219 -21.59 1.99 -6.36
C ASN A 219 -22.67 1.04 -5.83
N ALA A 220 -23.67 1.57 -5.12
CA ALA A 220 -24.90 0.85 -4.83
C ALA A 220 -25.75 0.64 -6.10
N ASP A 221 -25.64 1.55 -7.07
CA ASP A 221 -26.34 1.47 -8.35
C ASP A 221 -25.61 0.54 -9.32
N ALA A 222 -26.35 -0.39 -9.93
CA ALA A 222 -25.76 -1.35 -10.88
C ALA A 222 -25.07 -0.65 -12.07
N GLY A 223 -25.64 0.47 -12.55
CA GLY A 223 -25.10 1.26 -13.66
C GLY A 223 -23.74 1.91 -13.38
N PHE A 224 -23.30 1.98 -12.12
CA PHE A 224 -21.96 2.45 -11.77
C PHE A 224 -20.86 1.64 -12.47
N TYR A 225 -21.08 0.33 -12.60
CA TYR A 225 -20.13 -0.65 -13.13
C TYR A 225 -20.12 -0.74 -14.66
N ASP A 226 -21.08 -0.09 -15.35
CA ASP A 226 -21.19 -0.10 -16.82
C ASP A 226 -20.17 0.81 -17.52
N ASP A 227 -19.44 1.60 -16.74
CA ASP A 227 -18.39 2.49 -17.24
C ASP A 227 -17.15 1.71 -17.68
N ALA A 228 -17.13 1.38 -18.97
CA ALA A 228 -16.04 0.65 -19.60
C ALA A 228 -14.70 1.40 -19.59
N ALA A 229 -14.65 2.71 -19.30
CA ALA A 229 -13.39 3.43 -19.14
C ALA A 229 -12.72 3.13 -17.78
N VAL A 230 -13.49 2.70 -16.79
CA VAL A 230 -13.03 2.31 -15.44
C VAL A 230 -12.99 0.79 -15.29
N PHE A 231 -14.10 0.12 -15.56
CA PHE A 231 -14.29 -1.32 -15.42
C PHE A 231 -13.98 -2.06 -16.72
N ARG A 232 -12.73 -1.91 -17.18
CA ARG A 232 -12.26 -2.50 -18.44
C ARG A 232 -12.13 -4.02 -18.35
N PRO A 233 -12.42 -4.78 -19.43
CA PRO A 233 -12.09 -6.20 -19.48
C PRO A 233 -10.57 -6.42 -19.34
N ALA A 234 -10.17 -7.66 -19.04
CA ALA A 234 -8.77 -8.00 -18.95
C ALA A 234 -8.09 -7.77 -20.32
N PRO A 235 -6.85 -7.28 -20.36
CA PRO A 235 -6.11 -7.19 -21.61
C PRO A 235 -6.03 -8.59 -22.25
N ASN A 236 -6.27 -8.70 -23.56
CA ASN A 236 -5.97 -9.93 -24.29
C ASN A 236 -4.48 -10.27 -24.06
N ARG A 237 -4.22 -11.41 -23.43
CA ARG A 237 -2.87 -11.91 -23.17
C ARG A 237 -2.41 -12.83 -24.29
#